data_AF-A0ABC8IVE6-F1
#
_entry.id   AF-A0ABC8IVE6-F1
#
_cell.length_a   1.000
_cell.length_b   1.000
_cell.length_c   1.000
_cell.angle_alpha   90.00
_cell.angle_beta   90.00
_cell.angle_gamma   90.00
#
_symmetry.space_group_name_H-M   'P 1'
#
loop_
_entity.id
_entity.type
_entity.pdbx_description
1 polymer ?
#
loop_
_entity_poly.entity_id
_entity_poly.type
_entity_poly.pdbx_seq_one_letter_code
_entity_poly.pdbx_strand_id
1 'polypeptide(L)'
;MIVKRYPNCIGYSVELVKKKTELVVNEMNWPLKAVVSNPVVVGLSMEKRIIPRCNVIKALMSKGSKLPSVKSVLVCTDQAFLNKYVMKRDDEQLVAELIAIFTRGRFK
;
A
#
# COMPACT_ATOMS: atom_id res chain seq x y z
N MET A 1 2.29 16.02 15.81
CA MET A 1 3.56 15.26 15.63
C MET A 1 3.23 13.77 15.44
N ILE A 2 3.93 13.07 14.55
CA ILE A 2 3.72 11.63 14.27
C ILE A 2 3.86 10.79 15.55
N VAL A 3 4.89 11.05 16.34
CA VAL A 3 5.20 10.37 17.60
C VAL A 3 4.02 10.38 18.59
N LYS A 4 3.27 11.49 18.70
CA LYS A 4 2.11 11.58 19.58
C LYS A 4 0.97 10.63 19.20
N ARG A 5 0.84 10.29 17.91
CA ARG A 5 -0.23 9.42 17.38
C ARG A 5 0.22 7.98 17.16
N TYR A 6 1.53 7.75 17.06
CA TYR A 6 2.11 6.44 16.83
C TYR A 6 3.47 6.34 17.52
N PRO A 7 3.53 6.23 18.87
CA PRO A 7 4.79 6.24 19.63
C PRO A 7 5.76 5.15 19.21
N ASN A 8 5.24 3.99 18.76
CA ASN A 8 6.03 2.87 18.24
C ASN A 8 6.94 3.25 17.06
N CYS A 9 6.70 4.39 16.40
CA CYS A 9 7.59 4.86 15.34
C CYS A 9 9.02 5.16 15.81
N ILE A 10 9.23 5.44 17.10
CA ILE A 10 10.55 5.68 17.68
C ILE A 10 11.44 4.42 17.56
N GLY A 11 10.84 3.23 17.61
CA GLY A 11 11.57 1.97 17.52
C GLY A 11 12.01 1.58 16.10
N TYR A 12 11.66 2.36 15.07
CA TYR A 12 12.07 2.06 13.70
C TYR A 12 13.35 2.80 13.33
N SER A 13 14.22 2.14 12.58
CA SER A 13 15.41 2.79 12.03
C SER A 13 15.04 3.88 11.03
N VAL A 14 15.90 4.90 10.92
CA VAL A 14 15.72 6.02 10.01
C VAL A 14 15.68 5.51 8.56
N GLU A 15 16.52 4.53 8.22
CA GLU A 15 16.60 3.92 6.90
C GLU A 15 15.29 3.24 6.52
N LEU A 16 14.67 2.50 7.46
CA LEU A 16 13.40 1.83 7.23
C LEU A 16 12.27 2.84 6.98
N VAL A 17 12.21 3.90 7.80
CA VAL A 17 11.21 4.97 7.63
C VAL A 17 11.40 5.71 6.32
N LYS A 18 12.66 6.02 5.95
CA LYS A 18 13.00 6.68 4.69
C LYS A 18 12.59 5.81 3.50
N LYS A 19 12.96 4.52 3.48
CA LYS A 19 12.59 3.57 2.42
C LYS A 19 11.07 3.45 2.24
N LYS A 20 10.31 3.36 3.34
CA LYS A 20 8.84 3.33 3.30
C LYS A 20 8.26 4.62 2.73
N THR A 21 8.82 5.76 3.13
CA THR A 21 8.37 7.08 2.70
C THR A 21 8.68 7.32 1.22
N GLU A 22 9.88 6.94 0.75
CA GLU A 22 10.27 7.04 -0.66
C GLU A 22 9.34 6.22 -1.56
N LEU A 23 9.03 4.98 -1.19
CA LEU A 23 8.09 4.16 -1.96
C LEU A 23 6.70 4.81 -2.02
N VAL A 24 6.16 5.25 -0.87
CA VAL A 24 4.79 5.79 -0.81
C VAL A 24 4.69 7.16 -1.49
N VAL A 25 5.68 8.03 -1.30
CA VAL A 25 5.62 9.41 -1.79
C VAL A 25 6.15 9.54 -3.21
N ASN A 26 7.32 8.95 -3.49
CA ASN A 26 8.01 9.16 -4.76
C ASN A 26 7.55 8.15 -5.81
N GLU A 27 7.45 6.85 -5.47
CA GLU A 27 7.08 5.85 -6.47
C GLU A 27 5.57 5.75 -6.72
N MET A 28 4.77 6.00 -5.68
CA MET A 28 3.31 5.88 -5.74
C MET A 28 2.59 7.23 -5.84
N ASN A 29 3.33 8.34 -5.80
CA ASN A 29 2.82 9.70 -5.89
C ASN A 29 1.78 10.07 -4.81
N TRP A 30 1.76 9.40 -3.66
CA TRP A 30 0.94 9.90 -2.55
C TRP A 30 1.59 11.14 -1.93
N PRO A 31 0.82 12.18 -1.57
CA PRO A 31 1.41 13.35 -0.93
C PRO A 31 1.98 12.98 0.43
N LEU A 32 3.09 13.61 0.84
CA LEU A 32 3.72 13.39 2.15
C LEU A 32 2.71 13.53 3.30
N LYS A 33 1.76 14.48 3.18
CA LYS A 33 0.65 14.67 4.14
C LYS A 33 -0.15 13.39 4.39
N ALA A 34 -0.29 12.51 3.39
CA ALA A 34 -1.00 11.25 3.51
C ALA A 34 -0.29 10.28 4.47
N VAL A 35 1.05 10.24 4.45
CA VAL A 35 1.88 9.46 5.40
C VAL A 35 1.81 10.06 6.79
N VAL A 36 2.01 11.38 6.90
CA VAL A 36 1.98 12.10 8.18
C VAL A 36 0.62 11.94 8.88
N SER A 37 -0.47 11.93 8.11
CA SER A 37 -1.84 11.77 8.64
C SER A 37 -2.19 10.33 8.99
N ASN A 38 -1.48 9.35 8.45
CA ASN A 38 -1.69 7.91 8.69
C ASN A 38 -0.39 7.25 9.14
N PRO A 39 0.12 7.60 10.34
CA PRO A 39 1.46 7.19 10.78
C PRO A 39 1.61 5.68 10.92
N VAL A 40 0.52 4.92 11.07
CA VAL A 40 0.52 3.46 11.05
C VAL A 40 1.16 2.87 9.78
N VAL A 41 1.15 3.60 8.66
CA VAL A 41 1.77 3.17 7.39
C VAL A 41 3.25 2.84 7.58
N VAL A 42 3.97 3.59 8.42
CA VAL A 42 5.40 3.33 8.69
C VAL A 42 5.61 2.06 9.50
N GLY A 43 4.59 1.54 10.17
CA GLY A 43 4.65 0.28 10.92
C GLY A 43 4.29 -0.96 10.11
N LEU A 44 3.71 -0.81 8.91
CA LEU A 44 3.28 -1.95 8.10
C LEU A 44 4.49 -2.69 7.48
N SER A 45 4.35 -4.00 7.29
CA SER A 45 5.36 -4.81 6.59
C SER A 45 5.49 -4.36 5.13
N MET A 46 6.74 -4.16 4.69
CA MET A 46 7.03 -3.83 3.29
C MET A 46 6.63 -4.98 2.37
N GLU A 47 7.18 -6.16 2.62
CA GLU A 47 7.03 -7.33 1.76
C GLU A 47 5.65 -7.95 1.82
N LYS A 48 5.06 -8.02 3.03
CA LYS A 48 3.76 -8.70 3.20
C LYS A 48 2.56 -7.80 2.91
N ARG A 49 2.72 -6.47 2.89
CA ARG A 49 1.59 -5.55 2.79
C ARG A 49 1.80 -4.36 1.86
N ILE A 50 2.85 -3.56 2.03
CA ILE A 50 3.03 -2.32 1.24
C ILE A 50 3.27 -2.66 -0.23
N ILE A 51 4.29 -3.46 -0.53
CA ILE A 51 4.71 -3.78 -1.90
C ILE A 51 3.60 -4.48 -2.70
N PRO A 52 2.97 -5.58 -2.21
CA PRO A 52 1.96 -6.28 -3.00
C PRO A 52 0.76 -5.40 -3.34
N ARG A 53 0.33 -4.56 -2.39
CA ARG A 53 -0.81 -3.65 -2.60
C ARG A 53 -0.46 -2.50 -3.52
N CYS A 54 0.73 -1.92 -3.39
CA CYS A 54 1.18 -0.86 -4.30
C CYS A 54 1.29 -1.37 -5.73
N ASN A 55 1.79 -2.60 -5.94
CA ASN A 55 1.87 -3.19 -7.28
C ASN A 55 0.50 -3.40 -7.92
N VAL A 56 -0.50 -3.88 -7.16
CA VAL A 56 -1.89 -3.96 -7.64
C VAL A 56 -2.40 -2.58 -8.05
N ILE A 57 -2.14 -1.54 -7.24
CA ILE A 57 -2.57 -0.17 -7.57
C ILE A 57 -1.82 0.38 -8.80
N LYS A 58 -0.52 0.13 -8.94
CA LYS A 58 0.26 0.50 -10.14
C LYS A 58 -0.35 -0.14 -11.40
N ALA A 59 -0.68 -1.43 -11.36
CA ALA A 59 -1.31 -2.15 -12.46
C ALA A 59 -2.72 -1.62 -12.79
N LEU A 60 -3.49 -1.20 -11.79
CA LEU A 60 -4.78 -0.56 -12.01
C LEU A 60 -4.64 0.85 -12.61
N MET A 61 -3.63 1.61 -12.18
CA MET A 61 -3.36 2.96 -12.68
C MET A 61 -2.88 2.95 -14.12
N SER A 62 -2.08 1.96 -14.54
CA SER A 62 -1.70 1.81 -15.96
C SER A 62 -2.89 1.49 -16.86
N LYS A 63 -3.98 0.94 -16.30
CA LYS A 63 -5.26 0.71 -16.97
C LYS A 63 -6.28 1.85 -16.74
N GLY A 64 -5.82 3.04 -16.34
CA GLY A 64 -6.64 4.25 -16.26
C GLY A 64 -7.36 4.49 -14.92
N SER A 65 -7.13 3.66 -13.89
CA SER A 65 -7.69 3.93 -12.56
C SER A 65 -7.01 5.12 -11.89
N LYS A 66 -7.77 5.92 -11.13
CA LYS A 66 -7.22 7.00 -10.30
C LYS A 66 -6.47 6.45 -9.08
N LEU A 67 -5.45 7.17 -8.60
CA LEU A 67 -4.74 6.86 -7.37
C LEU A 67 -5.70 6.94 -6.16
N PRO A 68 -5.98 5.84 -5.45
CA PRO A 68 -6.85 5.88 -4.27
C PRO A 68 -6.12 6.44 -3.06
N SER A 69 -6.84 6.83 -2.00
CA SER A 69 -6.19 7.28 -0.76
C SER A 69 -5.28 6.20 -0.14
N VAL A 70 -4.13 6.61 0.42
CA VAL A 70 -3.18 5.69 1.08
C VAL A 70 -3.83 4.85 2.18
N LYS A 71 -4.76 5.44 2.94
CA LYS A 71 -5.49 4.76 4.03
C LYS A 71 -6.32 3.59 3.49
N SER A 72 -7.06 3.83 2.40
CA SER A 72 -7.91 2.81 1.78
C SER A 72 -7.11 1.65 1.18
N VAL A 73 -5.86 1.90 0.78
CA VAL A 73 -4.99 0.88 0.20
C VAL A 73 -4.23 0.12 1.27
N LEU A 74 -3.55 0.80 2.21
CA LEU A 74 -2.57 0.16 3.10
C LEU A 74 -3.13 -0.23 4.47
N VAL A 75 -4.13 0.48 4.98
CA VAL A 75 -4.60 0.31 6.38
C VAL A 75 -5.72 -0.73 6.49
N CYS A 76 -6.45 -1.01 5.41
CA CYS A 76 -7.55 -1.98 5.40
C CYS A 76 -7.07 -3.45 5.52
N THR A 77 -8.01 -4.37 5.81
CA THR A 77 -7.74 -5.82 5.79
C THR A 77 -7.49 -6.32 4.37
N ASP A 78 -6.91 -7.52 4.23
CA ASP A 78 -6.71 -8.11 2.90
C ASP A 78 -8.04 -8.37 2.19
N GLN A 79 -9.06 -8.86 2.91
CA GLN A 79 -10.40 -9.04 2.36
C GLN A 79 -10.99 -7.73 1.82
N ALA A 80 -10.92 -6.65 2.61
CA ALA A 80 -11.43 -5.35 2.20
C ALA A 80 -10.66 -4.77 1.00
N PHE A 81 -9.34 -5.00 0.96
CA PHE A 81 -8.50 -4.61 -0.17
C PHE A 81 -8.90 -5.35 -1.46
N LEU A 82 -8.96 -6.68 -1.40
CA LEU A 82 -9.30 -7.53 -2.55
C LEU A 82 -10.70 -7.24 -3.08
N ASN A 83 -11.70 -7.15 -2.19
CA ASN A 83 -13.06 -6.82 -2.59
C ASN A 83 -13.15 -5.45 -3.26
N LYS A 84 -12.34 -4.48 -2.83
CA LYS A 84 -12.43 -3.11 -3.34
C LYS A 84 -11.68 -2.91 -4.65
N TYR A 85 -10.50 -3.51 -4.81
CA TYR A 85 -9.59 -3.21 -5.92
C TYR A 85 -9.48 -4.33 -6.95
N VAL A 86 -9.78 -5.57 -6.55
CA VAL A 86 -9.58 -6.76 -7.38
C VAL A 86 -10.92 -7.37 -7.81
N MET A 87 -11.76 -7.81 -6.87
CA MET A 87 -12.97 -8.59 -7.19
C MET A 87 -14.12 -7.78 -7.81
N LYS A 88 -14.06 -6.44 -7.77
CA LYS A 88 -15.07 -5.55 -8.37
C LYS A 88 -14.92 -5.35 -9.88
N ARG A 89 -14.04 -6.11 -10.53
CA ARG A 89 -13.74 -5.95 -11.95
C ARG A 89 -14.50 -7.04 -12.72
N ASP A 90 -15.11 -6.64 -13.83
CA ASP A 90 -15.89 -7.54 -14.68
C ASP A 90 -14.99 -8.41 -15.58
N ASP A 91 -13.71 -8.02 -15.73
CA ASP A 91 -12.71 -8.75 -16.50
C ASP A 91 -12.01 -9.81 -15.63
N GLU A 92 -12.38 -11.08 -15.83
CA GLU A 92 -11.80 -12.22 -15.11
C GLU A 92 -10.29 -12.37 -15.32
N GLN A 93 -9.79 -12.05 -16.51
CA GLN A 93 -8.36 -12.13 -16.80
C GLN A 93 -7.59 -11.07 -16.01
N LEU A 94 -8.13 -9.86 -15.93
CA LEU A 94 -7.60 -8.80 -15.07
C LEU A 94 -7.66 -9.21 -13.60
N VAL A 95 -8.75 -9.81 -13.13
CA VAL A 95 -8.85 -10.30 -11.75
C VAL A 95 -7.72 -11.29 -11.45
N ALA A 96 -7.51 -12.28 -12.32
CA ALA A 96 -6.46 -13.28 -12.16
C ALA A 96 -5.05 -12.63 -12.13
N GLU A 97 -4.79 -11.67 -13.02
CA GLU A 97 -3.54 -10.91 -13.06
C GLU A 97 -3.29 -10.18 -11.72
N LEU A 98 -4.30 -9.46 -11.21
CA LEU A 98 -4.18 -8.70 -9.97
C LEU A 98 -4.00 -9.62 -8.74
N ILE A 99 -4.63 -10.78 -8.72
CA ILE A 99 -4.42 -11.80 -7.66
C ILE A 99 -2.99 -12.34 -7.72
N ALA A 100 -2.46 -12.63 -8.92
CA ALA A 100 -1.08 -13.07 -9.08
C ALA A 100 -0.09 -12.00 -8.57
N ILE A 101 -0.33 -10.72 -8.91
CA ILE A 101 0.48 -9.60 -8.40
C ILE A 101 0.40 -9.49 -6.87
N PHE A 102 -0.79 -9.63 -6.28
CA PHE A 102 -1.03 -9.48 -4.84
C PHE A 102 -0.40 -10.60 -4.00
N THR A 103 -0.28 -11.80 -4.55
CA THR A 103 0.28 -12.99 -3.87
C THR A 103 1.79 -13.14 -4.09
N ARG A 104 2.33 -12.54 -5.16
CA ARG A 104 3.76 -12.59 -5.49
C ARG A 104 4.62 -12.09 -4.32
N GLY A 105 5.40 -13.01 -3.73
CA GLY A 105 6.36 -12.71 -2.67
C GLY A 105 5.81 -12.69 -1.23
N ARG A 106 4.53 -12.99 -1.00
CA ARG A 106 3.96 -13.06 0.36
C ARG A 106 4.36 -14.31 1.16
N PHE A 107 4.75 -15.36 0.46
CA PHE A 107 5.02 -16.70 1.03
C PHE A 107 6.49 -17.12 0.90
N LYS A 108 7.38 -16.18 0.61
CA LYS A 108 8.83 -16.43 0.72
C LYS A 108 9.28 -16.29 2.17
#